data_AF-A0A229QYC2-F1
#
_entry.id   AF-A0A229QYC2-F1
#
_cell.length_a   1.000
_cell.length_b   1.000
_cell.length_c   1.000
_cell.angle_alpha   90.00
_cell.angle_beta   90.00
_cell.angle_gamma   90.00
#
_symmetry.space_group_name_H-M   'P 1'
#
loop_
_entity.id
_entity.type
_entity.pdbx_description
1 polymer ?
#
loop_
_entity_poly.entity_id
_entity_poly.type
_entity_poly.pdbx_seq_one_letter_code
_entity_poly.pdbx_strand_id
1 'polypeptide(L)'
;AGTDPGELLPGWPSRSRPVQVGERTGFHPGAGWLITVVGARGHDWGRLVLVCGDPPPHRHVVVAERAASALAVHRLVAKDTDSLERQAHRAILTELLANPVPPAELTARASALGVPLTGRLLVGVAVRPRITVTAKTTQSTPVLLRELAEATVLAARHAKVSALVAGDDTQVRALIALSPEAGVEAVLRRLAGDVHEARSGAPAVVAVGTTGN
;
A
#
# COMPACT_ATOMS: atom_id res chain seq x y z
N ALA A 1 -19.64 17.46 6.34
CA ALA A 1 -18.26 17.85 5.99
C ALA A 1 -17.51 16.60 5.59
N GLY A 2 -16.73 16.68 4.51
CA GLY A 2 -16.08 15.54 3.85
C GLY A 2 -16.72 15.30 2.49
N THR A 3 -16.00 15.62 1.41
CA THR A 3 -16.31 15.13 0.06
C THR A 3 -16.19 13.61 0.06
N ASP A 4 -17.02 12.92 -0.73
CA ASP A 4 -16.93 11.46 -0.88
C ASP A 4 -15.49 11.07 -1.28
N PRO A 5 -14.80 10.20 -0.52
CA PRO A 5 -13.48 9.71 -0.90
C PRO A 5 -13.44 9.09 -2.31
N GLY A 6 -14.57 8.54 -2.78
CA GLY A 6 -14.77 8.05 -4.14
C GLY A 6 -14.67 9.13 -5.22
N GLU A 7 -14.94 10.40 -4.90
CA GLU A 7 -14.75 11.54 -5.80
C GLU A 7 -13.34 12.14 -5.69
N LEU A 8 -12.73 12.05 -4.51
CA LEU A 8 -11.46 12.72 -4.21
C LEU A 8 -10.23 11.93 -4.69
N LEU A 9 -10.25 10.60 -4.57
CA LEU A 9 -9.11 9.72 -4.84
C LEU A 9 -8.90 9.28 -6.31
N PRO A 10 -9.87 9.34 -7.24
CA PRO A 10 -9.61 9.05 -8.64
C PRO A 10 -8.45 9.86 -9.20
N GLY A 11 -7.49 9.16 -9.84
CA GLY A 11 -6.30 9.77 -10.42
C GLY A 11 -5.36 10.46 -9.42
N TRP A 12 -5.46 10.15 -8.13
CA TRP A 12 -4.76 10.86 -7.05
C TRP A 12 -3.24 10.99 -7.25
N PRO A 13 -2.48 9.95 -7.66
CA PRO A 13 -1.04 10.10 -7.85
C PRO A 13 -0.68 11.16 -8.90
N SER A 14 -1.39 11.18 -10.03
CA SER A 14 -1.17 12.14 -11.11
C SER A 14 -1.59 13.56 -10.73
N ARG A 15 -2.69 13.70 -9.98
CA ARG A 15 -3.18 15.01 -9.52
C ARG A 15 -2.36 15.60 -8.39
N SER A 16 -1.87 14.76 -7.48
CA SER A 16 -1.25 15.25 -6.25
C SER A 16 0.26 15.45 -6.33
N ARG A 17 0.98 14.75 -7.22
CA ARG A 17 2.43 14.91 -7.39
C ARG A 17 2.86 16.30 -7.85
N PRO A 18 2.18 16.95 -8.82
CA PRO A 18 2.60 18.27 -9.31
C PRO A 18 2.38 19.40 -8.30
N VAL A 19 1.50 19.21 -7.30
CA VAL A 19 1.13 20.25 -6.35
C VAL A 19 2.17 20.33 -5.23
N GLN A 20 2.94 21.42 -5.23
CA GLN A 20 4.01 21.66 -4.26
C GLN A 20 3.77 23.00 -3.56
N VAL A 21 4.21 23.08 -2.31
CA VAL A 21 4.25 24.32 -1.52
C VAL A 21 5.69 24.50 -1.03
N GLY A 22 6.21 25.73 -1.08
CA GLY A 22 7.61 26.02 -0.73
C GLY A 22 7.92 25.99 0.77
N GLU A 23 6.89 25.83 1.60
CA GLU A 23 6.97 25.84 3.07
C GLU A 23 6.42 24.53 3.65
N ARG A 24 6.64 24.28 4.95
CA ARG A 24 6.11 23.09 5.63
C ARG A 24 4.58 23.06 5.68
N THR A 25 3.93 24.22 5.69
CA THR A 25 2.49 24.35 5.54
C THR A 25 2.20 25.45 4.54
N GLY A 26 1.36 25.19 3.53
CA GLY A 26 1.03 26.21 2.54
C GLY A 26 -0.27 25.92 1.81
N PHE A 27 -0.94 26.98 1.36
CA PHE A 27 -2.10 26.88 0.49
C PHE A 27 -1.67 27.02 -0.97
N HIS A 28 -2.07 26.07 -1.81
CA HIS A 28 -1.85 26.11 -3.25
C HIS A 28 -3.14 26.55 -3.97
N PRO A 29 -3.24 27.81 -4.45
CA PRO A 29 -4.49 28.36 -4.96
C PRO A 29 -5.00 27.64 -6.22
N GLY A 30 -4.10 27.27 -7.14
CA GLY A 30 -4.50 26.57 -8.37
C GLY A 30 -5.07 25.17 -8.14
N ALA A 31 -4.83 24.58 -6.97
CA ALA A 31 -5.37 23.27 -6.59
C ALA A 31 -6.51 23.40 -5.56
N GLY A 32 -6.63 24.55 -4.88
CA GLY A 32 -7.54 24.75 -3.76
C GLY A 32 -7.17 23.91 -2.53
N TRP A 33 -5.89 23.62 -2.31
CA TRP A 33 -5.42 22.69 -1.27
C TRP A 33 -4.55 23.36 -0.23
N LEU A 34 -4.81 23.08 1.05
CA LEU A 34 -3.88 23.31 2.14
C LEU A 34 -3.04 22.06 2.35
N ILE A 35 -1.72 22.20 2.23
CA ILE A 35 -0.76 21.10 2.30
C ILE A 35 0.12 21.32 3.52
N THR A 36 0.25 20.31 4.36
CA THR A 36 1.17 20.30 5.50
C THR A 36 2.08 19.08 5.43
N VAL A 37 3.39 19.29 5.51
CA VAL A 37 4.40 18.23 5.54
C VAL A 37 4.29 17.42 6.84
N VAL A 38 4.25 16.09 6.70
CA VAL A 38 4.25 15.14 7.81
C VAL A 38 5.65 14.55 7.95
N GLY A 39 6.34 14.89 9.02
CA GLY A 39 7.72 14.46 9.24
C GLY A 39 8.23 14.76 10.63
N ALA A 40 9.33 14.11 11.02
CA ALA A 40 10.03 14.36 12.27
C ALA A 40 11.54 14.14 12.10
N ARG A 41 12.35 14.81 12.93
CA ARG A 41 13.83 14.67 12.95
C ARG A 41 14.47 14.86 11.56
N GLY A 42 14.03 15.86 10.80
CA GLY A 42 14.56 16.15 9.47
C GLY A 42 14.15 15.16 8.36
N HIS A 43 13.26 14.20 8.66
CA HIS A 43 12.73 13.27 7.66
C HIS A 43 11.26 13.61 7.36
N ASP A 44 10.99 13.93 6.11
CA ASP A 44 9.62 14.14 5.62
C ASP A 44 9.09 12.83 5.04
N TRP A 45 8.05 12.28 5.66
CA TRP A 45 7.47 10.98 5.29
C TRP A 45 6.22 11.10 4.43
N GLY A 46 5.78 12.32 4.12
CA GLY A 46 4.62 12.57 3.29
C GLY A 46 3.99 13.92 3.56
N ARG A 47 2.74 14.04 3.13
CA ARG A 47 1.95 15.28 3.20
C ARG A 47 0.52 14.98 3.66
N LEU A 48 0.01 15.81 4.55
CA LEU A 48 -1.39 15.95 4.86
C LEU A 48 -1.98 16.97 3.87
N VAL A 49 -3.05 16.60 3.17
CA VAL A 49 -3.72 17.46 2.20
C VAL A 49 -5.16 17.68 2.64
N LEU A 50 -5.55 18.94 2.76
CA LEU A 50 -6.91 19.38 3.01
C LEU A 50 -7.43 20.09 1.77
N VAL A 51 -8.56 19.61 1.22
CA VAL A 51 -9.22 20.26 0.08
C VAL A 51 -10.12 21.37 0.63
N CYS A 52 -9.80 22.62 0.33
CA CYS A 52 -10.47 23.80 0.88
C CYS A 52 -11.26 24.61 -0.17
N GLY A 53 -10.86 24.54 -1.45
CA GLY A 53 -11.42 25.37 -2.52
C GLY A 53 -10.87 26.81 -2.50
N ASP A 54 -10.99 27.47 -1.36
CA ASP A 54 -10.50 28.84 -1.11
C ASP A 54 -9.38 28.87 -0.06
N PRO A 55 -8.60 29.98 0.02
CA PRO A 55 -7.61 30.17 1.08
C PRO A 55 -8.22 29.96 2.46
N PRO A 56 -7.75 28.96 3.25
CA PRO A 56 -8.40 28.63 4.50
C PRO A 56 -8.07 29.65 5.58
N PRO A 57 -8.98 29.86 6.55
CA PRO A 57 -8.71 30.71 7.71
C PRO A 57 -7.57 30.13 8.56
N HIS A 58 -6.82 31.00 9.26
CA HIS A 58 -5.64 30.63 10.03
C HIS A 58 -5.86 29.46 11.01
N ARG A 59 -7.05 29.36 11.62
CA ARG A 59 -7.40 28.22 12.49
C ARG A 59 -7.29 26.85 11.81
N HIS A 60 -7.60 26.74 10.51
CA HIS A 60 -7.49 25.48 9.77
C HIS A 60 -6.02 25.14 9.51
N VAL A 61 -5.19 26.16 9.27
CA VAL A 61 -3.72 26.01 9.16
C VAL A 61 -3.18 25.40 10.46
N VAL A 62 -3.54 25.98 11.61
CA VAL A 62 -3.14 25.45 12.92
C VAL A 62 -3.63 24.02 13.13
N VAL A 63 -4.88 23.70 12.78
CA VAL A 63 -5.40 22.33 12.89
C VAL A 63 -4.62 21.36 11.99
N ALA A 64 -4.30 21.74 10.76
CA ALA A 64 -3.51 20.93 9.84
C ALA A 64 -2.10 20.66 10.40
N GLU A 65 -1.44 21.67 10.97
CA GLU A 65 -0.13 21.55 11.61
C GLU A 65 -0.15 20.64 12.83
N ARG A 66 -1.19 20.73 13.66
CA ARG A 66 -1.36 19.86 14.82
C ARG A 66 -1.65 18.42 14.40
N ALA A 67 -2.50 18.23 13.39
CA ALA A 67 -2.77 16.91 12.82
C ALA A 67 -1.51 16.28 12.21
N ALA A 68 -0.74 17.04 11.43
CA ALA A 68 0.53 16.57 10.88
C ALA A 68 1.54 16.21 11.97
N SER A 69 1.62 17.00 13.04
CA SER A 69 2.46 16.72 14.21
C SER A 69 2.04 15.43 14.92
N ALA A 70 0.72 15.23 15.13
CA ALA A 70 0.18 14.01 15.73
C ALA A 70 0.47 12.77 14.86
N LEU A 71 0.28 12.88 13.54
CA LEU A 71 0.63 11.83 12.58
C LEU A 71 2.13 11.50 12.63
N ALA A 72 2.99 12.52 12.73
CA ALA A 72 4.42 12.31 12.83
C ALA A 72 4.82 11.58 14.13
N VAL A 73 4.23 11.95 15.27
CA VAL A 73 4.45 11.25 16.55
C VAL A 73 3.96 9.80 16.48
N HIS A 74 2.77 9.57 15.94
CA HIS A 74 2.24 8.23 15.76
C HIS A 74 3.18 7.35 14.92
N ARG A 75 3.75 7.92 13.84
CA ARG A 75 4.74 7.24 12.99
C ARG A 75 6.06 6.95 13.70
N LEU A 76 6.56 7.84 14.56
CA LEU A 76 7.77 7.57 15.37
C LEU A 76 7.59 6.35 16.27
N VAL A 77 6.39 6.19 16.83
CA VAL A 77 6.05 5.04 17.68
C VAL A 77 5.89 3.77 16.84
N ALA A 78 5.25 3.88 15.67
CA ALA A 78 5.03 2.76 14.75
C ALA A 78 6.31 2.30 14.00
N LYS A 79 7.42 3.01 14.15
CA LYS A 79 8.78 2.67 13.69
C LYS A 79 8.99 2.39 12.19
N ASP A 80 8.07 2.71 11.28
CA ASP A 80 8.32 2.38 9.86
C ASP A 80 7.38 3.08 8.85
N THR A 81 7.93 3.47 7.70
CA THR A 81 7.12 3.86 6.52
C THR A 81 6.49 2.63 5.88
N ASP A 82 7.21 1.51 5.88
CA ASP A 82 6.72 0.23 5.38
C ASP A 82 5.56 -0.30 6.24
N SER A 83 5.48 0.08 7.51
CA SER A 83 4.32 -0.24 8.37
C SER A 83 3.02 0.40 7.86
N LEU A 84 3.07 1.66 7.40
CA LEU A 84 1.88 2.33 6.88
C LEU A 84 1.47 1.79 5.50
N GLU A 85 2.43 1.57 4.60
CA GLU A 85 2.16 0.95 3.30
C GLU A 85 1.52 -0.43 3.49
N ARG A 86 2.09 -1.27 4.37
CA ARG A 86 1.53 -2.58 4.73
C ARG A 86 0.14 -2.47 5.36
N GLN A 87 -0.09 -1.52 6.25
CA GLN A 87 -1.41 -1.29 6.85
C GLN A 87 -2.44 -0.89 5.79
N ALA A 88 -2.07 -0.02 4.86
CA ALA A 88 -2.92 0.40 3.76
C ALA A 88 -3.24 -0.79 2.83
N HIS A 89 -2.23 -1.58 2.44
CA HIS A 89 -2.43 -2.80 1.64
C HIS A 89 -3.35 -3.79 2.35
N ARG A 90 -3.13 -4.02 3.65
CA ARG A 90 -3.97 -4.92 4.46
C ARG A 90 -5.41 -4.43 4.50
N ALA A 91 -5.65 -3.14 4.73
CA ALA A 91 -6.99 -2.59 4.77
C ALA A 91 -7.76 -2.82 3.46
N ILE A 92 -7.12 -2.56 2.30
CA ILE A 92 -7.71 -2.80 0.99
C ILE A 92 -7.97 -4.29 0.75
N LEU A 93 -6.99 -5.16 1.06
CA LEU A 93 -7.15 -6.60 0.87
C LEU A 93 -8.26 -7.18 1.75
N THR A 94 -8.35 -6.75 3.02
CA THR A 94 -9.43 -7.16 3.93
C THR A 94 -10.79 -6.75 3.38
N GLU A 95 -10.91 -5.52 2.86
CA GLU A 95 -12.17 -5.02 2.31
C GLU A 95 -12.54 -5.70 0.99
N LEU A 96 -11.57 -5.98 0.11
CA LEU A 96 -11.78 -6.76 -1.12
C LEU A 96 -12.25 -8.19 -0.83
N LEU A 97 -11.70 -8.83 0.20
CA LEU A 97 -12.10 -10.18 0.60
C LEU A 97 -13.52 -10.20 1.20
N ALA A 98 -13.97 -9.11 1.81
CA ALA A 98 -15.30 -8.98 2.38
C ALA A 98 -16.37 -8.62 1.34
N ASN A 99 -15.98 -8.04 0.20
CA ASN A 99 -16.90 -7.49 -0.80
C ASN A 99 -16.69 -8.11 -2.18
N PRO A 100 -17.60 -9.00 -2.65
CA PRO A 100 -17.49 -9.61 -3.98
C PRO A 100 -17.49 -8.60 -5.13
N VAL A 101 -18.18 -7.48 -4.95
CA VAL A 101 -18.20 -6.36 -5.87
C VAL A 101 -17.59 -5.15 -5.15
N PRO A 102 -16.36 -4.74 -5.49
CA PRO A 102 -15.70 -3.65 -4.80
C PRO A 102 -16.39 -2.31 -5.10
N PRO A 103 -16.69 -1.50 -4.07
CA PRO A 103 -17.23 -0.16 -4.30
C PRO A 103 -16.22 0.75 -5.03
N ALA A 104 -16.71 1.83 -5.65
CA ALA A 104 -15.88 2.77 -6.38
C ALA A 104 -14.77 3.39 -5.50
N GLU A 105 -15.09 3.70 -4.24
CA GLU A 105 -14.12 4.20 -3.26
C GLU A 105 -12.96 3.21 -3.04
N LEU A 106 -13.25 1.92 -2.86
CA LEU A 106 -12.23 0.88 -2.66
C LEU A 106 -11.29 0.79 -3.86
N THR A 107 -11.86 0.87 -5.07
CA THR A 107 -11.11 0.90 -6.33
C THR A 107 -10.22 2.14 -6.42
N ALA A 108 -10.74 3.32 -6.04
CA ALA A 108 -9.99 4.57 -6.05
C ALA A 108 -8.83 4.54 -5.03
N ARG A 109 -9.05 3.97 -3.84
CA ARG A 109 -8.01 3.79 -2.82
C ARG A 109 -6.92 2.83 -3.29
N ALA A 110 -7.28 1.69 -3.89
CA ALA A 110 -6.30 0.77 -4.47
C ALA A 110 -5.46 1.44 -5.56
N SER A 111 -6.11 2.20 -6.46
CA SER A 111 -5.40 2.97 -7.49
C SER A 111 -4.50 4.06 -6.90
N ALA A 112 -4.89 4.71 -5.81
CA ALA A 112 -4.07 5.70 -5.11
C ALA A 112 -2.82 5.07 -4.48
N LEU A 113 -2.88 3.78 -4.12
CA LEU A 113 -1.74 2.97 -3.68
C LEU A 113 -0.91 2.41 -4.86
N GLY A 114 -1.24 2.76 -6.10
CA GLY A 114 -0.52 2.30 -7.29
C GLY A 114 -0.95 0.92 -7.80
N VAL A 115 -2.06 0.38 -7.28
CA VAL A 115 -2.62 -0.90 -7.71
C VAL A 115 -4.00 -0.68 -8.33
N PRO A 116 -4.07 -0.31 -9.62
CA PRO A 116 -5.35 -0.11 -10.30
C PRO A 116 -6.08 -1.46 -10.42
N LEU A 117 -7.37 -1.51 -10.04
CA LEU A 117 -8.17 -2.74 -10.13
C LEU A 117 -9.00 -2.81 -11.42
N THR A 118 -9.47 -1.67 -11.92
CA THR A 118 -10.29 -1.59 -13.13
C THR A 118 -9.46 -1.83 -14.38
N GLY A 119 -9.98 -2.65 -15.31
CA GLY A 119 -9.32 -2.92 -16.60
C GLY A 119 -8.02 -3.72 -16.47
N ARG A 120 -7.82 -4.42 -15.35
CA ARG A 120 -6.64 -5.24 -15.07
C ARG A 120 -7.02 -6.70 -14.90
N LEU A 121 -6.09 -7.58 -15.25
CA LEU A 121 -6.16 -8.98 -14.86
C LEU A 121 -5.69 -9.09 -13.41
N LEU A 122 -6.60 -9.47 -12.53
CA LEU A 122 -6.35 -9.58 -11.11
C LEU A 122 -6.01 -11.03 -10.75
N VAL A 123 -4.83 -11.20 -10.15
CA VAL A 123 -4.32 -12.51 -9.74
C VAL A 123 -4.10 -12.53 -8.25
N GLY A 124 -4.86 -13.36 -7.53
CA GLY A 124 -4.67 -13.60 -6.12
C GLY A 124 -3.52 -14.58 -5.89
N VAL A 125 -2.63 -14.25 -4.96
CA VAL A 125 -1.50 -15.09 -4.57
C VAL A 125 -1.52 -15.29 -3.06
N ALA A 126 -1.35 -16.52 -2.62
CA ALA A 126 -1.16 -16.87 -1.22
C ALA A 126 0.20 -17.54 -1.05
N VAL A 127 1.05 -16.96 -0.22
CA VAL A 127 2.39 -17.46 0.09
C VAL A 127 2.40 -17.91 1.54
N ARG A 128 2.61 -19.21 1.77
CA ARG A 128 2.63 -19.79 3.11
C ARG A 128 4.00 -20.38 3.43
N PRO A 129 4.62 -20.05 4.58
CA PRO A 129 5.86 -20.70 4.97
C PRO A 129 5.61 -22.17 5.28
N ARG A 130 6.48 -23.07 4.81
CA ARG A 130 6.53 -24.45 5.28
C ARG A 130 7.37 -24.47 6.54
N ILE A 131 6.69 -24.39 7.67
CA ILE A 131 7.33 -24.44 8.98
C ILE A 131 7.72 -25.90 9.26
N THR A 132 9.00 -26.23 9.10
CA THR A 132 9.57 -27.48 9.60
C THR A 132 9.79 -27.37 11.12
N VAL A 133 9.88 -28.50 11.81
CA VAL A 133 10.12 -28.53 13.27
C VAL A 133 11.41 -27.78 13.64
N THR A 134 12.43 -27.82 12.78
CA THR A 134 13.71 -27.11 12.92
C THR A 134 13.64 -25.60 12.67
N ALA A 135 12.70 -25.12 11.85
CA ALA A 135 12.52 -23.67 11.59
C ALA A 135 11.80 -22.98 12.76
N LYS A 136 10.93 -23.70 13.47
CA LYS A 136 10.20 -23.19 14.65
C LYS A 136 11.10 -22.89 15.84
N THR A 137 12.26 -23.54 15.92
CA THR A 137 13.23 -23.35 17.01
C THR A 137 14.18 -22.18 16.78
N THR A 138 14.26 -21.66 15.55
CA THR A 138 15.21 -20.60 15.14
C THR A 138 14.57 -19.23 14.95
N GLN A 139 13.31 -19.16 14.53
CA GLN A 139 12.60 -17.89 14.35
C GLN A 139 11.12 -17.99 14.76
N SER A 140 10.58 -16.88 15.28
CA SER A 140 9.15 -16.79 15.60
C SER A 140 8.29 -16.65 14.34
N THR A 141 7.10 -17.26 14.34
CA THR A 141 6.15 -17.22 13.20
C THR A 141 5.88 -15.80 12.66
N PRO A 142 5.68 -14.76 13.51
CA PRO A 142 5.46 -13.40 13.02
C PRO A 142 6.66 -12.81 12.27
N VAL A 143 7.88 -13.16 12.67
CA VAL A 143 9.10 -12.73 11.96
C VAL A 143 9.19 -13.38 10.59
N LEU A 144 8.95 -14.69 10.52
CA LEU A 144 8.92 -15.44 9.26
C LEU A 144 7.89 -14.89 8.27
N LEU A 145 6.68 -14.54 8.74
CA LEU A 145 5.64 -13.97 7.91
C LEU A 145 5.97 -12.55 7.43
N ARG A 146 6.67 -11.76 8.26
CA ARG A 146 7.15 -10.44 7.88
C ARG A 146 8.24 -10.52 6.81
N GLU A 147 9.24 -11.37 6.98
CA GLU A 147 10.28 -11.63 5.97
C GLU A 147 9.66 -12.13 4.65
N LEU A 148 8.64 -13.00 4.74
CA LEU A 148 7.95 -13.50 3.55
C LEU A 148 7.14 -12.42 2.84
N ALA A 149 6.54 -11.49 3.59
CA ALA A 149 5.83 -10.34 3.02
C ALA A 149 6.82 -9.41 2.30
N GLU A 150 7.96 -9.13 2.92
CA GLU A 150 9.05 -8.34 2.33
C GLU A 150 9.58 -9.00 1.05
N ALA A 151 9.83 -10.31 1.05
CA ALA A 151 10.23 -11.06 -0.14
C ALA A 151 9.17 -11.02 -1.25
N THR A 152 7.89 -11.12 -0.90
CA THR A 152 6.77 -11.04 -1.87
C THR A 152 6.69 -9.65 -2.51
N VAL A 153 6.88 -8.58 -1.73
CA VAL A 153 6.95 -7.21 -2.24
C VAL A 153 8.15 -7.03 -3.17
N LEU A 154 9.33 -7.54 -2.80
CA LEU A 154 10.52 -7.47 -3.63
C LEU A 154 10.32 -8.20 -4.96
N ALA A 155 9.76 -9.41 -4.93
CA ALA A 155 9.46 -10.22 -6.10
C ALA A 155 8.48 -9.51 -7.05
N ALA A 156 7.43 -8.87 -6.52
CA ALA A 156 6.51 -8.06 -7.32
C ALA A 156 7.23 -6.87 -7.98
N ARG A 157 8.13 -6.18 -7.26
CA ARG A 157 8.94 -5.09 -7.81
C ARG A 157 9.89 -5.57 -8.91
N HIS A 158 10.58 -6.69 -8.73
CA HIS A 158 11.45 -7.29 -9.75
C HIS A 158 10.69 -7.73 -11.00
N ALA A 159 9.48 -8.27 -10.82
CA ALA A 159 8.57 -8.60 -11.91
C ALA A 159 7.94 -7.35 -12.57
N LYS A 160 8.16 -6.15 -12.01
CA LYS A 160 7.62 -4.86 -12.46
C LYS A 160 6.10 -4.84 -12.51
N VAL A 161 5.45 -5.43 -11.52
CA VAL A 161 3.98 -5.50 -11.41
C VAL A 161 3.47 -4.73 -10.21
N SER A 162 2.27 -4.18 -10.34
CA SER A 162 1.55 -3.56 -9.21
C SER A 162 0.95 -4.67 -8.34
N ALA A 163 1.22 -4.64 -7.04
CA ALA A 163 0.68 -5.62 -6.11
C ALA A 163 0.32 -5.00 -4.75
N LEU A 164 -0.84 -5.39 -4.22
CA LEU A 164 -1.15 -5.24 -2.80
C LEU A 164 -0.61 -6.46 -2.08
N VAL A 165 0.11 -6.28 -0.98
CA VAL A 165 0.69 -7.39 -0.20
C VAL A 165 0.39 -7.18 1.28
N ALA A 166 -0.15 -8.20 1.95
CA ALA A 166 -0.40 -8.19 3.39
C ALA A 166 -0.22 -9.59 4.00
N GLY A 167 0.45 -9.64 5.16
CA GLY A 167 0.48 -10.84 6.01
C GLY A 167 -0.79 -10.96 6.86
N ASP A 168 -1.25 -12.19 7.09
CA ASP A 168 -2.14 -12.58 8.20
C ASP A 168 -1.37 -13.46 9.22
N ASP A 169 -2.06 -14.14 10.13
CA ASP A 169 -1.40 -14.93 11.18
C ASP A 169 -0.75 -16.24 10.66
N THR A 170 -1.02 -16.60 9.42
CA THR A 170 -0.66 -17.92 8.85
C THR A 170 0.01 -17.86 7.48
N GLN A 171 -0.23 -16.80 6.71
CA GLN A 171 0.23 -16.66 5.34
C GLN A 171 0.35 -15.19 4.93
N VAL A 172 1.06 -14.96 3.83
CA VAL A 172 1.08 -13.69 3.11
C VAL A 172 0.12 -13.79 1.94
N ARG A 173 -0.75 -12.80 1.79
CA ARG A 173 -1.65 -12.67 0.64
C ARG A 173 -1.18 -11.51 -0.21
N ALA A 174 -1.24 -11.70 -1.52
CA ALA A 174 -1.03 -10.64 -2.48
C ALA A 174 -2.13 -10.63 -3.53
N LEU A 175 -2.45 -9.45 -4.04
CA LEU A 175 -3.27 -9.26 -5.22
C LEU A 175 -2.43 -8.52 -6.25
N ILE A 176 -2.16 -9.18 -7.38
CA ILE A 176 -1.36 -8.64 -8.46
C ILE A 176 -2.32 -8.08 -9.52
N ALA A 177 -2.09 -6.84 -9.93
CA ALA A 177 -2.80 -6.20 -11.03
C ALA A 177 -1.92 -6.17 -12.29
N LEU A 178 -2.32 -6.94 -13.29
CA LEU A 178 -1.60 -7.09 -14.56
C LEU A 178 -2.31 -6.36 -15.71
N SER A 179 -1.54 -5.92 -16.70
CA SER A 179 -2.12 -5.50 -17.98
C SER A 179 -2.82 -6.68 -18.66
N PRO A 180 -3.92 -6.48 -19.41
CA PRO A 180 -4.57 -7.56 -20.17
C PRO A 180 -3.63 -8.32 -21.12
N GLU A 181 -2.58 -7.67 -21.59
CA GLU A 181 -1.59 -8.21 -22.53
C GLU A 181 -0.41 -8.90 -21.84
N ALA A 182 -0.39 -8.92 -20.50
CA ALA A 182 0.73 -9.48 -19.75
C ALA A 182 0.73 -11.01 -19.81
N GLY A 183 1.92 -11.60 -20.01
CA GLY A 183 2.11 -13.04 -19.88
C GLY A 183 2.02 -13.50 -18.42
N VAL A 184 0.80 -13.74 -17.93
CA VAL A 184 0.48 -14.07 -16.53
C VAL A 184 1.40 -15.17 -15.99
N GLU A 185 1.57 -16.27 -16.73
CA GLU A 185 2.37 -17.40 -16.29
C GLU A 185 3.86 -17.06 -16.13
N ALA A 186 4.42 -16.25 -17.03
CA ALA A 186 5.81 -15.82 -16.96
C ALA A 186 6.06 -14.91 -15.74
N VAL A 187 5.12 -14.01 -15.46
CA VAL A 187 5.15 -13.16 -14.26
C VAL A 187 5.10 -14.01 -12.99
N LEU A 188 4.17 -14.96 -12.92
CA LEU A 188 4.00 -15.83 -11.76
C LEU A 188 5.19 -16.75 -11.53
N ARG A 189 5.79 -17.31 -12.59
CA ARG A 189 7.01 -18.12 -12.48
C ARG A 189 8.17 -17.30 -11.93
N ARG A 190 8.35 -16.07 -12.41
CA ARG A 190 9.39 -15.17 -11.90
C ARG A 190 9.15 -14.82 -10.44
N LEU A 191 7.93 -14.43 -10.09
CA LEU A 191 7.58 -14.09 -8.70
C LEU A 191 7.77 -15.28 -7.76
N ALA A 192 7.35 -16.48 -8.16
CA ALA A 192 7.56 -17.69 -7.37
C ALA A 192 9.05 -18.01 -7.19
N GLY A 193 9.85 -17.88 -8.26
CA GLY A 193 11.30 -18.05 -8.22
C GLY A 193 11.97 -17.10 -7.23
N ASP A 194 11.68 -15.80 -7.31
CA ASP A 194 12.23 -14.77 -6.42
C ASP A 194 11.84 -15.03 -4.95
N VAL A 195 10.58 -15.42 -4.70
CA VAL A 195 10.11 -15.76 -3.34
C VAL A 195 10.82 -17.01 -2.80
N HIS A 196 11.05 -18.02 -3.63
CA HIS A 196 11.77 -19.24 -3.23
C HIS A 196 13.25 -18.98 -2.98
N GLU A 197 13.90 -18.15 -3.80
CA GLU A 197 15.30 -17.77 -3.65
C GLU A 197 15.54 -17.02 -2.33
N ALA A 198 14.68 -16.04 -2.03
CA ALA A 198 14.69 -15.31 -0.76
C ALA A 198 14.44 -16.22 0.47
N ARG A 199 13.96 -17.45 0.25
CA ARG A 199 13.56 -18.43 1.28
C ARG A 199 14.35 -19.73 1.21
N SER A 200 15.57 -19.71 0.65
CA SER A 200 16.46 -20.89 0.56
C SER A 200 16.64 -21.65 1.88
N GLY A 201 16.52 -21.00 3.04
CA GLY A 201 16.58 -21.61 4.38
C GLY A 201 15.26 -22.18 4.95
N ALA A 202 14.08 -21.80 4.43
CA ALA A 202 12.84 -22.53 4.75
C ALA A 202 11.78 -22.35 3.63
N PRO A 203 11.36 -23.45 2.97
CA PRO A 203 10.57 -23.40 1.76
C PRO A 203 9.21 -22.74 1.97
N ALA A 204 8.69 -22.09 0.94
CA ALA A 204 7.35 -21.51 0.93
C ALA A 204 6.49 -22.20 -0.14
N VAL A 205 5.20 -22.34 0.14
CA VAL A 205 4.21 -22.75 -0.87
C VAL A 205 3.59 -21.48 -1.44
N VAL A 206 3.60 -21.35 -2.76
CA VAL A 206 2.93 -20.27 -3.50
C VAL A 206 1.72 -20.88 -4.19
N ALA A 207 0.53 -20.42 -3.81
CA ALA A 207 -0.73 -20.76 -4.47
C ALA A 207 -1.26 -19.53 -5.22
N VAL A 208 -1.89 -19.75 -6.36
CA VAL A 208 -2.37 -18.68 -7.25
C VAL A 208 -3.81 -18.99 -7.68
N GLY A 209 -4.64 -17.96 -7.76
CA GLY A 209 -5.99 -18.05 -8.30
C GLY A 209 -6.39 -16.79 -9.06
N THR A 210 -7.17 -16.96 -10.12
CA THR A 210 -7.77 -15.89 -10.92
C THR A 210 -9.28 -16.03 -10.90
N THR A 211 -10.00 -14.91 -11.01
CA THR A 211 -11.47 -14.91 -11.18
C THR A 211 -11.90 -14.87 -12.65
N GLY A 212 -10.94 -14.71 -13.58
CA GLY A 212 -11.15 -14.77 -15.03
C GLY A 212 -10.74 -16.11 -15.61
N ASN A 213 -11.61 -16.68 -16.44
CA ASN A 213 -11.36 -17.77 -17.37
C ASN A 213 -11.27 -17.17 -18.78
#